data_AF-A0A847VLK4-F1
#
_entry.id   AF-A0A847VLK4-F1
#
_cell.length_a   1.000
_cell.length_b   1.000
_cell.length_c   1.000
_cell.angle_alpha   90.00
_cell.angle_beta   90.00
_cell.angle_gamma   90.00
#
_symmetry.space_group_name_H-M   'P 1'
#
loop_
_entity.id
_entity.type
_entity.pdbx_description
1 polymer ?
#
loop_
_entity_poly.entity_id
_entity_poly.type
_entity_poly.pdbx_seq_one_letter_code
_entity_poly.pdbx_strand_id
1 'polypeptide(L)'
;DYLTFAAGGMDAGELVYDTARPLESLAEITALAAQRGLSNQFFAHERLAQQIRDFGVDGIVFHGIKSCRFVSSGMADTRNYLTKRLEIPSLYIESDLIDPRYWSDAQIKNRVDAFFESLQQRGGKAPPAGGRHHGAVGSQA
;
A
#
# COMPACT_ATOMS: atom_id res chain seq x y z
N ASP A 1 -4.48 -7.38 -9.10
CA ASP A 1 -4.07 -7.41 -7.68
C ASP A 1 -2.89 -6.46 -7.45
N TYR A 2 -2.23 -6.44 -6.29
CA TYR A 2 -1.09 -5.54 -6.05
C TYR A 2 0.12 -5.88 -6.94
N LEU A 3 0.38 -7.17 -7.18
CA LEU A 3 1.50 -7.59 -8.03
C LEU A 3 1.27 -7.16 -9.48
N THR A 4 0.03 -7.18 -9.96
CA THR A 4 -0.31 -6.60 -11.26
C THR A 4 0.06 -5.12 -11.37
N PHE A 5 -0.18 -4.33 -10.34
CA PHE A 5 0.28 -2.95 -10.32
C PHE A 5 1.83 -2.88 -10.32
N ALA A 6 2.48 -3.62 -9.41
CA ALA A 6 3.93 -3.58 -9.24
C ALA A 6 4.69 -4.05 -10.51
N ALA A 7 4.10 -4.95 -11.28
CA ALA A 7 4.63 -5.44 -12.56
C ALA A 7 4.25 -4.56 -13.76
N GLY A 8 3.59 -3.41 -13.56
CA GLY A 8 3.13 -2.55 -14.66
C GLY A 8 2.07 -3.20 -15.55
N GLY A 9 1.34 -4.18 -15.02
CA GLY A 9 0.31 -4.97 -15.73
C GLY A 9 0.84 -6.13 -16.56
N MET A 10 2.16 -6.35 -16.59
CA MET A 10 2.83 -7.38 -17.42
C MET A 10 2.90 -8.77 -16.76
N ASP A 11 2.31 -8.94 -15.58
CA ASP A 11 2.25 -10.20 -14.83
C ASP A 11 1.26 -11.23 -15.39
N ALA A 12 0.37 -10.85 -16.31
CA ALA A 12 -0.56 -11.78 -16.93
C ALA A 12 0.17 -12.69 -17.94
N GLY A 13 0.20 -13.99 -17.66
CA GLY A 13 0.72 -15.00 -18.60
C GLY A 13 -0.05 -15.07 -19.94
N GLU A 14 -1.18 -14.36 -20.05
CA GLU A 14 -1.97 -14.20 -21.27
C GLU A 14 -1.40 -13.15 -22.23
N LEU A 15 -0.50 -12.27 -21.76
CA LEU A 15 0.15 -11.27 -22.59
C LEU A 15 1.34 -11.88 -23.33
N VAL A 16 1.10 -12.32 -24.57
CA VAL A 16 2.10 -13.01 -25.40
C VAL A 16 2.40 -12.20 -26.65
N TYR A 17 3.68 -11.86 -26.86
CA TYR A 17 4.14 -11.14 -28.05
C TYR A 17 4.05 -12.00 -29.31
N ASP A 18 3.39 -11.49 -30.35
CA ASP A 18 3.40 -12.05 -31.70
C ASP A 18 4.65 -11.57 -32.46
N THR A 19 5.58 -12.49 -32.67
CA THR A 19 6.83 -12.23 -33.37
C THR A 19 6.67 -12.03 -34.88
N ALA A 20 5.52 -12.40 -35.47
CA ALA A 20 5.24 -12.15 -36.89
C ALA A 20 4.92 -10.67 -37.16
N ARG A 21 4.50 -9.91 -36.13
CA ARG A 21 4.20 -8.47 -36.18
C ARG A 21 4.80 -7.76 -34.96
N PRO A 22 6.14 -7.70 -34.88
CA PRO A 22 6.83 -7.44 -33.62
C PRO A 22 6.55 -6.03 -33.06
N LEU A 23 6.45 -5.01 -33.92
CA LEU A 23 6.23 -3.64 -33.47
C LEU A 23 4.78 -3.40 -33.04
N GLU A 24 3.83 -3.91 -33.82
CA GLU A 24 2.41 -3.79 -33.51
C GLU A 24 2.05 -4.58 -32.25
N SER A 25 2.55 -5.80 -32.12
CA SER A 25 2.32 -6.62 -30.93
C SER A 25 2.93 -6.00 -29.68
N LEU A 26 4.15 -5.45 -29.78
CA LEU A 26 4.76 -4.73 -28.67
C LEU A 26 3.91 -3.52 -28.24
N ALA A 27 3.43 -2.73 -29.20
CA ALA A 27 2.61 -1.56 -28.92
C ALA A 27 1.27 -1.96 -28.25
N GLU A 28 0.60 -2.97 -28.79
CA GLU A 28 -0.67 -3.48 -28.25
C GLU A 28 -0.52 -4.00 -26.82
N ILE A 29 0.44 -4.89 -26.59
CA ILE A 29 0.66 -5.50 -25.27
C ILE A 29 1.08 -4.44 -24.25
N THR A 30 1.94 -3.50 -24.64
CA THR A 30 2.36 -2.41 -23.76
C THR A 30 1.16 -1.54 -23.36
N ALA A 31 0.26 -1.23 -24.30
CA ALA A 31 -0.93 -0.44 -24.02
C ALA A 31 -1.91 -1.17 -23.07
N LEU A 32 -2.14 -2.47 -23.32
CA LEU A 32 -3.00 -3.31 -22.47
C LEU A 32 -2.42 -3.46 -21.06
N ALA A 33 -1.12 -3.74 -20.95
CA ALA A 33 -0.41 -3.83 -19.67
C ALA A 33 -0.50 -2.50 -18.91
N ALA A 34 -0.21 -1.37 -19.57
CA ALA A 34 -0.31 -0.05 -18.96
C ALA A 34 -1.73 0.24 -18.46
N GLN A 35 -2.76 -0.03 -19.26
CA GLN A 35 -4.16 0.14 -18.84
C GLN A 35 -4.46 -0.69 -17.60
N ARG A 36 -4.05 -1.97 -17.58
CA ARG A 36 -4.30 -2.89 -16.47
C ARG A 36 -3.56 -2.47 -15.20
N GLY A 37 -2.28 -2.10 -15.32
CA GLY A 37 -1.45 -1.62 -14.22
C GLY A 37 -1.98 -0.33 -13.61
N LEU A 38 -2.30 0.66 -14.46
CA LEU A 38 -2.85 1.96 -14.05
C LEU A 38 -4.23 1.82 -13.40
N SER A 39 -5.10 0.97 -13.97
CA SER A 39 -6.43 0.73 -13.40
C SER A 39 -6.33 0.13 -12.01
N ASN A 40 -5.43 -0.83 -11.80
CA ASN A 40 -5.21 -1.43 -10.49
C ASN A 40 -4.60 -0.48 -9.46
N GLN A 41 -3.88 0.54 -9.92
CA GLN A 41 -3.29 1.57 -9.08
C GLN A 41 -4.33 2.59 -8.62
N PHE A 42 -5.10 3.16 -9.55
CA PHE A 42 -6.03 4.24 -9.22
C PHE A 42 -7.39 3.75 -8.69
N PHE A 43 -7.82 2.55 -9.07
CA PHE A 43 -9.12 2.00 -8.69
C PHE A 43 -8.99 0.79 -7.75
N ALA A 44 -7.99 0.83 -6.87
CA ALA A 44 -7.73 -0.24 -5.89
C ALA A 44 -8.85 -0.44 -4.85
N HIS A 45 -9.77 0.52 -4.71
CA HIS A 45 -10.76 0.57 -3.62
C HIS A 45 -11.71 -0.63 -3.58
N GLU A 46 -12.30 -1.06 -4.70
CA GLU A 46 -13.20 -2.23 -4.73
C GLU A 46 -12.46 -3.52 -4.38
N ARG A 47 -11.25 -3.68 -4.92
CA ARG A 47 -10.39 -4.83 -4.63
C ARG A 47 -10.01 -4.87 -3.15
N LEU A 48 -9.56 -3.75 -2.58
CA LEU A 48 -9.23 -3.67 -1.17
C LEU A 48 -10.45 -3.96 -0.30
N ALA A 49 -11.63 -3.44 -0.67
CA ALA A 49 -12.88 -3.74 0.02
C ALA A 49 -13.19 -5.24 0.05
N GLN A 50 -12.93 -5.95 -1.06
CA GLN A 50 -13.08 -7.40 -1.12
C GLN A 50 -12.05 -8.12 -0.24
N GLN A 51 -10.76 -7.78 -0.37
CA GLN A 51 -9.68 -8.40 0.42
C GLN A 51 -9.89 -8.22 1.93
N ILE A 52 -10.37 -7.05 2.34
CA ILE A 52 -10.74 -6.78 3.73
C ILE A 52 -11.74 -7.81 4.27
N ARG A 53 -12.79 -8.09 3.49
CA ARG A 53 -13.83 -9.05 3.88
C ARG A 53 -13.27 -10.47 3.89
N ASP A 54 -12.53 -10.84 2.86
CA ASP A 54 -12.00 -12.19 2.67
C ASP A 54 -11.00 -12.58 3.76
N PHE A 55 -10.19 -11.63 4.22
CA PHE A 55 -9.16 -11.88 5.24
C PHE A 55 -9.56 -11.47 6.65
N GLY A 56 -10.78 -10.95 6.85
CA GLY A 56 -11.24 -10.48 8.16
C GLY A 56 -10.35 -9.37 8.73
N VAL A 57 -10.03 -8.38 7.91
CA VAL A 57 -9.08 -7.32 8.26
C VAL A 57 -9.68 -6.33 9.26
N ASP A 58 -9.02 -6.14 10.40
CA ASP A 58 -9.46 -5.20 11.45
C ASP A 58 -9.07 -3.73 11.17
N GLY A 59 -8.07 -3.50 10.32
CA GLY A 59 -7.54 -2.17 10.04
C GLY A 59 -6.58 -2.12 8.85
N ILE A 60 -6.39 -0.94 8.26
CA ILE A 60 -5.55 -0.75 7.07
C ILE A 60 -4.47 0.30 7.34
N VAL A 61 -3.25 0.02 6.91
CA VAL A 61 -2.16 1.00 6.90
C VAL A 61 -1.87 1.42 5.46
N PHE A 62 -1.98 2.72 5.20
CA PHE A 62 -1.55 3.36 3.97
C PHE A 62 -0.17 3.98 4.18
N HIS A 63 0.78 3.63 3.33
CA HIS A 63 2.13 4.20 3.35
C HIS A 63 2.36 5.05 2.11
N GLY A 64 2.19 6.36 2.26
CA GLY A 64 2.53 7.32 1.23
C GLY A 64 4.03 7.55 1.16
N ILE A 65 4.61 7.27 0.00
CA ILE A 65 5.99 7.64 -0.33
C ILE A 65 5.98 9.00 -1.05
N LYS A 66 6.63 10.00 -0.46
CA LYS A 66 6.60 11.37 -0.97
C LYS A 66 7.22 11.50 -2.36
N SER A 67 8.36 10.85 -2.60
CA SER A 67 9.02 10.80 -3.92
C SER A 67 8.24 10.00 -4.96
N CYS A 68 7.58 8.91 -4.57
CA CYS A 68 6.81 8.08 -5.50
C CYS A 68 5.35 8.54 -5.57
N ARG A 69 5.14 9.69 -6.22
CA ARG A 69 3.79 10.24 -6.42
C ARG A 69 2.86 9.23 -7.07
N PHE A 70 3.34 8.47 -8.04
CA PHE A 70 2.52 7.47 -8.72
C PHE A 70 1.88 6.44 -7.77
N VAL A 71 2.66 5.90 -6.82
CA VAL A 71 2.16 4.96 -5.79
C VAL A 71 1.22 5.64 -4.81
N SER A 72 1.58 6.85 -4.37
CA SER A 72 0.86 7.58 -3.33
C SER A 72 -0.43 8.25 -3.83
N SER A 73 -0.47 8.58 -5.13
CA SER A 73 -1.61 9.17 -5.83
C SER A 73 -2.74 8.16 -5.91
N GLY A 74 -3.80 8.37 -5.12
CA GLY A 74 -4.96 7.50 -5.03
C GLY A 74 -5.18 6.91 -3.64
N MET A 75 -4.16 6.88 -2.78
CA MET A 75 -4.28 6.34 -1.42
C MET A 75 -5.24 7.16 -0.56
N ALA A 76 -5.20 8.49 -0.63
CA ALA A 76 -6.10 9.36 0.13
C ALA A 76 -7.57 9.14 -0.26
N ASP A 77 -7.86 9.04 -1.55
CA ASP A 77 -9.21 8.77 -2.05
C ASP A 77 -9.69 7.37 -1.66
N THR A 78 -8.85 6.37 -1.86
CA THR A 78 -9.11 4.97 -1.44
C THR A 78 -9.38 4.88 0.06
N ARG A 79 -8.59 5.56 0.89
CA ARG A 79 -8.81 5.62 2.34
C ARG A 79 -10.17 6.22 2.67
N ASN A 80 -10.53 7.34 2.01
CA ASN A 80 -11.82 8.00 2.22
C ASN A 80 -12.98 7.09 1.83
N TYR A 81 -12.89 6.42 0.69
CA TYR A 81 -13.88 5.44 0.23
C TYR A 81 -14.08 4.31 1.26
N LEU A 82 -12.99 3.67 1.69
CA LEU A 82 -13.06 2.52 2.61
C LEU A 82 -13.57 2.92 4.00
N THR A 83 -13.15 4.08 4.50
CA THR A 83 -13.62 4.61 5.79
C THR A 83 -15.12 4.85 5.75
N LYS A 84 -15.65 5.43 4.66
CA LYS A 84 -17.08 5.73 4.52
C LYS A 84 -17.94 4.47 4.33
N ARG A 85 -17.42 3.46 3.63
CA ARG A 85 -18.21 2.29 3.21
C ARG A 85 -18.12 1.11 4.16
N LEU A 86 -16.96 0.90 4.78
CA LEU A 86 -16.67 -0.27 5.61
C LEU A 86 -16.43 0.09 7.08
N GLU A 87 -16.34 1.39 7.40
CA GLU A 87 -16.09 1.89 8.75
C GLU A 87 -14.82 1.29 9.41
N ILE A 88 -13.86 0.89 8.58
CA ILE A 88 -12.61 0.27 9.05
C ILE A 88 -11.60 1.34 9.44
N PRO A 89 -10.98 1.21 10.63
CA PRO A 89 -9.88 2.07 11.04
C PRO A 89 -8.74 2.07 10.03
N SER A 90 -8.23 3.25 9.72
CA SER A 90 -7.08 3.40 8.83
C SER A 90 -6.02 4.33 9.38
N LEU A 91 -4.76 3.90 9.27
CA LEU A 91 -3.57 4.69 9.55
C LEU A 91 -2.94 5.16 8.24
N TYR A 92 -2.54 6.43 8.17
CA TYR A 92 -1.76 6.95 7.07
C TYR A 92 -0.37 7.40 7.57
N ILE A 93 0.67 6.78 7.04
CA ILE A 93 2.07 7.11 7.29
C ILE A 93 2.62 7.73 6.02
N GLU A 94 3.25 8.90 6.13
CA GLU A 94 4.01 9.49 5.03
C GLU A 94 5.50 9.38 5.35
N SER A 95 6.30 8.88 4.40
CA SER A 95 7.76 8.91 4.47
C SER A 95 8.37 9.02 3.07
N ASP A 96 9.68 8.85 2.95
CA ASP A 96 10.38 8.69 1.67
C ASP A 96 11.21 7.39 1.65
N LEU A 97 11.67 6.97 0.47
CA LEU A 97 12.54 5.79 0.29
C LEU A 97 14.01 6.11 0.55
N ILE A 98 14.43 7.33 0.22
CA ILE A 98 15.85 7.72 0.23
C ILE A 98 16.07 8.95 1.10
N ASP A 99 15.07 9.82 1.25
CA ASP A 99 15.22 11.06 2.01
C ASP A 99 14.86 10.87 3.50
N PRO A 100 15.86 10.76 4.40
CA PRO A 100 15.63 10.51 5.82
C PRO A 100 14.94 11.68 6.53
N ARG A 101 14.89 12.88 5.91
CA ARG A 101 14.20 14.05 6.50
C ARG A 101 12.71 13.83 6.64
N TYR A 102 12.14 12.85 5.92
CA TYR A 102 10.75 12.45 6.02
C TYR A 102 10.53 11.28 7.01
N TRP A 103 11.54 10.92 7.80
CA TRP A 103 11.43 9.88 8.84
C TRP A 103 11.60 10.46 10.25
N SER A 104 10.73 10.04 11.16
CA SER A 104 10.89 10.28 12.59
C SER A 104 10.37 9.06 13.36
N ASP A 105 11.28 8.36 14.01
CA ASP A 105 10.96 7.17 14.80
C ASP A 105 9.90 7.43 15.86
N ALA A 106 10.03 8.53 16.59
CA ALA A 106 9.09 8.89 17.65
C ALA A 106 7.70 9.21 17.08
N GLN A 107 7.64 9.98 15.99
CA GLN A 107 6.36 10.34 15.37
C GLN A 107 5.62 9.12 14.82
N ILE A 108 6.34 8.22 14.15
CA ILE A 108 5.75 7.04 13.54
C ILE A 108 5.30 6.05 14.61
N LYS A 109 6.13 5.80 15.63
CA LYS A 109 5.75 4.95 16.77
C LYS A 109 4.50 5.46 17.46
N ASN A 110 4.44 6.74 17.82
CA ASN A 110 3.25 7.33 18.46
C ASN A 110 1.96 7.18 17.62
N ARG A 111 2.06 7.32 16.29
CA ARG A 111 0.91 7.13 15.39
C ARG A 111 0.47 5.68 15.28
N VAL A 112 1.43 4.76 15.27
CA VAL A 112 1.19 3.31 15.24
C VAL A 112 0.57 2.85 16.56
N ASP A 113 1.08 3.30 17.70
CA ASP A 113 0.54 2.98 19.02
C ASP A 113 -0.91 3.45 19.17
N ALA A 114 -1.19 4.71 18.82
CA ALA A 114 -2.56 5.24 18.81
C ALA A 114 -3.50 4.47 17.86
N PHE A 115 -2.97 3.97 16.73
CA PHE A 115 -3.74 3.13 15.82
C PHE A 115 -4.08 1.78 16.44
N PHE A 116 -3.12 1.11 17.10
CA PHE A 116 -3.38 -0.15 17.79
C PHE A 116 -4.36 0.00 18.96
N GLU A 117 -4.30 1.10 19.72
CA GLU A 117 -5.28 1.42 20.76
C GLU A 117 -6.70 1.54 20.18
N SER A 118 -6.85 2.20 19.02
CA SER A 118 -8.11 2.29 18.29
C SER A 118 -8.65 0.93 17.84
N LEU A 119 -7.78 0.04 17.36
CA LEU A 119 -8.17 -1.33 16.98
C LEU A 119 -8.65 -2.14 18.20
N GLN A 120 -7.97 -2.04 19.34
CA GLN A 120 -8.34 -2.75 20.56
C GLN A 120 -9.70 -2.30 21.10
N GLN A 121 -9.98 -0.98 21.09
CA GLN A 121 -11.28 -0.44 21.53
C GLN A 121 -12.46 -1.00 20.71
N ARG A 122 -12.21 -1.35 19.44
CA ARG A 122 -13.23 -1.90 18.53
C ARG A 122 -13.38 -3.42 18.61
N GLY A 123 -12.59 -4.10 19.45
CA GLY A 123 -12.62 -5.56 19.62
C GLY A 123 -11.61 -6.32 18.76
N GLY A 124 -10.65 -5.64 18.13
CA GLY A 124 -9.52 -6.29 17.48
C GLY A 124 -8.64 -7.03 18.50
N LYS A 125 -8.19 -8.25 18.18
CA LYS A 125 -7.28 -9.01 19.05
C LYS A 125 -6.03 -8.17 19.36
N ALA A 126 -5.69 -8.04 20.65
CA ALA A 126 -4.52 -7.29 21.08
C ALA A 126 -3.23 -7.81 20.38
N PRO A 127 -2.32 -6.94 19.92
CA PRO A 127 -1.03 -7.37 19.42
C PRO A 127 -0.27 -8.09 20.55
N PRO A 128 0.46 -9.19 20.24
CA PRO A 128 1.28 -9.86 21.25
C PRO A 128 2.28 -8.85 21.83
N ALA A 129 2.40 -8.83 23.16
CA ALA A 129 3.27 -7.90 23.87
C ALA A 129 4.71 -7.99 23.35
N GLY A 130 5.14 -6.98 22.58
CA GLY A 130 6.49 -6.88 22.05
C GLY A 130 7.50 -6.77 23.18
N GLY A 131 8.43 -7.72 23.25
CA GLY A 131 9.52 -7.74 24.21
C GLY A 131 10.34 -6.45 24.16
N ARG A 132 10.79 -6.00 25.33
CA ARG A 132 11.67 -4.84 25.51
C ARG A 132 12.91 -4.97 24.61
N HIS A 133 12.99 -4.15 23.56
CA HIS A 133 14.25 -3.95 22.86
C HIS A 133 15.15 -3.03 23.70
N HIS A 134 16.05 -3.64 24.48
CA HIS A 134 17.27 -2.99 24.91
C HIS A 134 18.21 -2.86 23.71
N GLY A 135 18.53 -1.61 23.35
CA GLY A 135 19.48 -1.28 22.30
C GLY A 135 20.10 0.08 22.60
N ALA A 136 20.93 0.13 23.64
CA ALA A 136 21.89 1.20 23.81
C ALA A 136 23.00 1.03 22.77
N VAL A 137 23.23 2.00 21.90
CA VAL A 137 24.57 2.38 21.41
C VAL A 137 24.52 3.87 21.08
N GLY A 138 25.24 4.67 21.88
CA GLY A 138 25.65 5.99 21.45
C GLY A 138 26.90 5.90 20.57
N SER A 139 27.06 6.85 19.67
CA SER A 139 28.34 7.53 19.42
C SER A 139 28.08 8.77 18.58
N GLN A 140 28.56 9.88 19.08
CA GLN A 140 28.82 11.10 18.32
C GLN A 140 29.83 10.82 17.20
N ALA A 141 29.63 11.42 16.04
CA ALA A 141 30.61 12.15 15.21
C ALA A 141 29.87 12.78 14.04
#